data_AF-A0A368B915-F1
#
_entry.id   AF-A0A368B915-F1
#
_cell.length_a   1.000
_cell.length_b   1.000
_cell.length_c   1.000
_cell.angle_alpha   90.00
_cell.angle_beta   90.00
_cell.angle_gamma   90.00
#
_symmetry.space_group_name_H-M   'P 1'
#
loop_
_entity.id
_entity.type
_entity.pdbx_description
1 polymer ?
#
loop_
_entity_poly.entity_id
_entity_poly.type
_entity_poly.pdbx_seq_one_letter_code
_entity_poly.pdbx_strand_id
1 'polypeptide(L)'
;MKQVSRIHLIWGATALGAFLVGYFLLPSSSEKGQFSIPRTGERAGSKSGLEDEREGSRVKRGEMAGAGLGAGAKEGISSILSQKVVLSESEITNLGETFRGSSDPVAKRLAFSKLLQGLTAENALLIRGEIEGQDHRSAEFQEFHYAWGAVAGVDAIMFGIDTEEDDMKPALAGWAGVNPGDAMAWIEGLDMENDSRFDPLLKDRKLEINGLRHHLVSGIVEGLADTDPRQAAEFVERMVSSGQAHPGHMHIVTGEVLRAAENPLEASTWADGLPEGRMRNEALGRVADHFAGRDPAGTAQWAEGFVSEPGMERVFWEVGANWAGRDPEAALTWASNLPEGENRQVGMRGSLNSWARRDPTAAGEYLQDMPASPMRDAAVAGYSTHVVWEDPTAAMSWAESIAAPEQRQEVMVEVARSWRRKGGQGLTEWLSGSGLSADVQESIMSSRDRRRR
;
A
#
# COMPACT_ATOMS: atom_id res chain seq x y z
N MET A 1 -29.67 -6.54 -39.95
CA MET A 1 -28.23 -6.63 -39.60
C MET A 1 -27.24 -6.10 -40.66
N LYS A 2 -27.58 -6.01 -41.97
CA LYS A 2 -26.61 -5.57 -43.00
C LYS A 2 -26.36 -4.05 -43.14
N GLN A 3 -27.23 -3.18 -42.59
CA GLN A 3 -27.06 -1.71 -42.70
C GLN A 3 -26.13 -1.12 -41.63
N VAL A 4 -26.18 -1.63 -40.39
CA VAL A 4 -25.36 -1.11 -39.27
C VAL A 4 -23.87 -1.38 -39.50
N SER A 5 -23.52 -2.54 -40.06
CA SER A 5 -22.14 -2.89 -40.42
C SER A 5 -21.53 -1.98 -41.50
N ARG A 6 -22.34 -1.45 -42.43
CA ARG A 6 -21.86 -0.50 -43.45
C ARG A 6 -21.57 0.88 -42.89
N ILE A 7 -22.34 1.32 -41.89
CA ILE A 7 -22.15 2.63 -41.25
C ILE A 7 -20.85 2.64 -40.43
N HIS A 8 -20.56 1.56 -39.68
CA HIS A 8 -19.30 1.46 -38.93
C HIS A 8 -18.05 1.33 -39.82
N LEU A 9 -18.17 0.70 -41.00
CA LEU A 9 -17.09 0.65 -41.99
C LEU A 9 -16.79 2.03 -42.60
N ILE A 10 -17.81 2.86 -42.82
CA ILE A 10 -17.64 4.22 -43.33
C ILE A 10 -16.95 5.10 -42.29
N TRP A 11 -17.36 5.04 -41.01
CA TRP A 11 -16.72 5.80 -39.94
C TRP A 11 -15.27 5.36 -39.68
N GLY A 12 -14.97 4.06 -39.78
CA GLY A 12 -13.61 3.54 -39.68
C GLY A 12 -12.69 4.05 -40.80
N ALA A 13 -13.18 4.11 -42.04
CA ALA A 13 -12.42 4.64 -43.17
C ALA A 13 -12.15 6.15 -43.06
N THR A 14 -13.11 6.93 -42.55
CA THR A 14 -12.95 8.37 -42.32
C THR A 14 -11.92 8.67 -41.23
N ALA A 15 -11.90 7.90 -40.14
CA ALA A 15 -10.92 8.06 -39.07
C ALA A 15 -9.48 7.73 -39.53
N LEU A 16 -9.33 6.67 -40.35
CA LEU A 16 -8.03 6.30 -40.91
C LEU A 16 -7.50 7.34 -41.90
N GLY A 17 -8.40 7.94 -42.71
CA GLY A 17 -8.05 9.01 -43.64
C GLY A 17 -7.58 10.28 -42.94
N ALA A 18 -8.26 10.70 -41.86
CA ALA A 18 -7.87 11.87 -41.08
C ALA A 18 -6.50 11.71 -40.41
N PHE A 19 -6.19 10.50 -39.91
CA PHE A 19 -4.90 10.18 -39.30
C PHE A 19 -3.74 10.27 -40.32
N LEU A 20 -3.93 9.72 -41.51
CA LEU A 20 -2.88 9.73 -42.56
C LEU A 20 -2.65 11.14 -43.12
N VAL A 21 -3.71 11.97 -43.24
CA VAL A 21 -3.58 13.39 -43.62
C VAL A 21 -2.78 14.15 -42.57
N GLY A 22 -3.05 13.94 -41.27
CA GLY A 22 -2.29 14.58 -40.19
C GLY A 22 -0.82 14.15 -40.13
N TYR A 23 -0.54 12.87 -40.42
CA TYR A 23 0.82 12.31 -40.38
C TYR A 23 1.72 12.79 -41.53
N PHE A 24 1.14 13.07 -42.72
CA PHE A 24 1.93 13.40 -43.92
C PHE A 24 1.90 14.88 -44.34
N LEU A 25 0.95 15.70 -43.86
CA LEU A 25 0.78 17.10 -44.33
C LEU A 25 1.14 18.18 -43.30
N LEU A 26 1.47 17.84 -42.05
CA LEU A 26 1.95 18.80 -41.05
C LEU A 26 3.49 18.83 -41.01
N PRO A 27 4.15 19.96 -41.32
CA PRO A 27 5.59 20.08 -41.21
C PRO A 27 6.02 19.99 -39.74
N SER A 28 6.99 19.12 -39.43
CA SER A 28 7.71 19.17 -38.16
C SER A 28 8.52 20.48 -38.12
N SER A 29 8.07 21.46 -37.35
CA SER A 29 8.87 22.65 -37.08
C SER A 29 10.10 22.26 -36.28
N SER A 30 11.25 22.40 -36.92
CA SER A 30 12.55 22.43 -36.28
C SER A 30 12.93 23.89 -36.05
N GLU A 31 13.01 24.31 -34.80
CA GLU A 31 13.83 25.46 -34.42
C GLU A 31 14.67 25.12 -33.19
N LYS A 32 15.90 25.59 -33.27
CA LYS A 32 17.07 25.17 -32.49
C LYS A 32 17.06 25.83 -31.12
N GLY A 33 17.12 25.01 -30.08
CA GLY A 33 17.57 25.39 -28.74
C GLY A 33 18.34 24.22 -28.14
N GLN A 34 19.64 24.38 -27.93
CA GLN A 34 20.54 23.35 -27.41
C GLN A 34 20.09 22.86 -26.03
N PHE A 35 19.76 21.56 -25.92
CA PHE A 35 19.90 20.79 -24.69
C PHE A 35 20.48 19.43 -25.05
N SER A 36 21.77 19.24 -24.77
CA SER A 36 22.48 17.99 -24.95
C SER A 36 22.29 17.12 -23.70
N ILE A 37 21.49 16.06 -23.82
CA ILE A 37 21.44 14.96 -22.85
C ILE A 37 22.51 13.93 -23.27
N PRO A 38 23.49 13.58 -22.41
CA PRO A 38 24.47 12.55 -22.74
C PRO A 38 23.78 11.18 -22.75
N ARG A 39 23.77 10.51 -23.90
CA ARG A 39 23.57 9.06 -23.97
C ARG A 39 24.89 8.39 -23.60
N THR A 40 24.92 7.74 -22.43
CA THR A 40 26.00 6.83 -22.08
C THR A 40 25.95 5.61 -22.98
N GLY A 41 27.09 5.36 -23.64
CA GLY A 41 27.24 4.39 -24.70
C GLY A 41 27.34 2.94 -24.23
N GLU A 42 26.94 2.09 -25.17
CA GLU A 42 27.29 0.68 -25.31
C GLU A 42 28.70 0.34 -24.84
N ARG A 43 28.83 -0.78 -24.11
CA ARG A 43 30.09 -1.51 -24.04
C ARG A 43 29.89 -2.94 -24.53
N ALA A 44 30.47 -3.20 -25.69
CA ALA A 44 30.59 -4.50 -26.33
C ALA A 44 31.32 -5.51 -25.43
N GLY A 45 30.95 -6.77 -25.61
CA GLY A 45 31.42 -7.89 -24.80
C GLY A 45 32.87 -8.35 -25.03
N SER A 46 33.30 -9.23 -24.15
CA SER A 46 34.37 -10.20 -24.37
C SER A 46 34.06 -11.46 -23.56
N LYS A 47 34.14 -12.62 -24.22
CA LYS A 47 34.03 -13.96 -23.64
C LYS A 47 35.40 -14.47 -23.20
N SER A 48 35.45 -15.06 -22.00
CA SER A 48 36.27 -16.22 -21.56
C SER A 48 36.17 -16.28 -20.03
N GLY A 49 36.02 -17.38 -19.32
CA GLY A 49 35.99 -18.81 -19.57
C GLY A 49 35.55 -19.46 -18.25
N LEU A 50 35.11 -20.72 -18.32
CA LEU A 50 34.61 -21.52 -17.20
C LEU A 50 35.69 -21.77 -16.13
N GLU A 51 35.29 -21.80 -14.86
CA GLU A 51 35.58 -22.91 -13.93
C GLU A 51 34.73 -22.80 -12.65
N ASP A 52 34.35 -23.98 -12.15
CA ASP A 52 33.56 -24.26 -10.95
C ASP A 52 34.13 -23.59 -9.69
N GLU A 53 33.25 -23.14 -8.78
CA GLU A 53 33.33 -23.54 -7.38
C GLU A 53 32.02 -23.22 -6.64
N ARG A 54 31.41 -24.27 -6.08
CA ARG A 54 30.33 -24.21 -5.10
C ARG A 54 30.91 -23.71 -3.79
N GLU A 55 30.45 -22.58 -3.27
CA GLU A 55 30.52 -22.29 -1.85
C GLU A 55 29.33 -21.44 -1.39
N GLY A 56 28.67 -21.91 -0.33
CA GLY A 56 27.50 -21.27 0.25
C GLY A 56 27.85 -19.93 0.88
N SER A 57 27.34 -18.85 0.31
CA SER A 57 27.45 -17.51 0.88
C SER A 57 26.26 -17.22 1.78
N ARG A 58 26.50 -17.39 3.08
CA ARG A 58 25.69 -16.83 4.16
C ARG A 58 25.96 -15.32 4.16
N VAL A 59 25.07 -14.53 3.55
CA VAL A 59 25.21 -13.07 3.52
C VAL A 59 25.15 -12.53 4.95
N LYS A 60 26.29 -12.05 5.45
CA LYS A 60 26.38 -11.30 6.71
C LYS A 60 25.65 -9.96 6.51
N ARG A 61 24.45 -9.85 7.10
CA ARG A 61 23.72 -8.59 7.29
C ARG A 61 24.43 -7.82 8.41
N GLY A 62 25.43 -7.03 8.03
CA GLY A 62 26.17 -6.16 8.94
C GLY A 62 27.21 -5.41 8.12
N GLU A 63 27.12 -4.07 8.14
CA GLU A 63 27.94 -3.12 7.37
C GLU A 63 27.43 -2.78 5.96
N MET A 64 26.16 -2.35 5.86
CA MET A 64 25.80 -1.24 4.97
C MET A 64 24.88 -0.28 5.72
N ALA A 65 25.49 0.48 6.64
CA ALA A 65 24.87 1.66 7.20
C ALA A 65 24.99 2.81 6.18
N GLY A 66 23.86 3.43 5.82
CA GLY A 66 23.85 4.83 5.40
C GLY A 66 23.72 5.15 3.90
N ALA A 67 23.25 4.24 3.06
CA ALA A 67 22.70 4.64 1.74
C ALA A 67 21.19 4.81 1.90
N GLY A 68 20.75 6.05 2.13
CA GLY A 68 19.33 6.40 2.14
C GLY A 68 18.65 5.99 0.84
N LEU A 69 17.34 5.74 0.93
CA LEU A 69 16.41 5.66 -0.21
C LEU A 69 16.82 6.73 -1.25
N GLY A 70 16.89 6.34 -2.52
CA GLY A 70 17.58 7.04 -3.59
C GLY A 70 17.68 8.56 -3.40
N ALA A 71 18.91 9.06 -3.28
CA ALA A 71 19.26 10.47 -3.24
C ALA A 71 19.07 11.17 -4.59
N GLY A 72 17.95 10.94 -5.27
CA GLY A 72 17.27 12.03 -5.94
C GLY A 72 16.60 12.81 -4.83
N ALA A 73 17.30 13.80 -4.26
CA ALA A 73 16.67 14.73 -3.34
C ALA A 73 15.37 15.19 -4.00
N LYS A 74 14.21 14.74 -3.51
CA LYS A 74 12.95 15.44 -3.76
C LYS A 74 13.32 16.88 -3.42
N GLU A 75 13.35 17.79 -4.40
CA GLU A 75 13.42 19.21 -4.11
C GLU A 75 12.21 19.45 -3.22
N GLY A 76 12.44 19.45 -1.90
CA GLY A 76 11.36 19.43 -0.93
C GLY A 76 10.53 20.67 -1.15
N ILE A 77 9.25 20.62 -0.81
CA ILE A 77 8.36 21.79 -0.87
C ILE A 77 9.01 23.01 -0.19
N SER A 78 9.82 22.81 0.85
CA SER A 78 10.67 23.85 1.46
C SER A 78 11.60 24.57 0.44
N SER A 79 12.24 23.86 -0.48
CA SER A 79 13.09 24.46 -1.53
C SER A 79 12.29 25.21 -2.61
N ILE A 80 11.08 24.74 -2.93
CA ILE A 80 10.20 25.38 -3.92
C ILE A 80 9.55 26.63 -3.32
N LEU A 81 9.02 26.54 -2.09
CA LEU A 81 8.39 27.63 -1.37
C LEU A 81 9.41 28.67 -0.84
N SER A 82 10.69 28.30 -0.71
CA SER A 82 11.75 29.27 -0.38
C SER A 82 12.20 30.12 -1.57
N GLN A 83 11.81 29.78 -2.80
CA GLN A 83 11.96 30.70 -3.94
C GLN A 83 11.01 31.88 -3.73
N LYS A 84 11.57 33.05 -3.41
CA LYS A 84 10.83 34.29 -3.15
C LYS A 84 10.03 34.76 -4.38
N VAL A 85 8.83 34.21 -4.56
CA VAL A 85 7.77 34.79 -5.37
C VAL A 85 6.74 35.31 -4.38
N VAL A 86 6.74 36.62 -4.13
CA VAL A 86 5.69 37.23 -3.30
C VAL A 86 4.68 37.85 -4.25
N LEU A 87 3.47 37.30 -4.27
CA LEU A 87 2.38 37.82 -5.08
C LEU A 87 1.73 39.02 -4.39
N SER A 88 1.44 40.07 -5.16
CA SER A 88 0.54 41.13 -4.73
C SER A 88 -0.91 40.63 -4.62
N GLU A 89 -1.74 41.33 -3.84
CA GLU A 89 -3.17 41.01 -3.74
C GLU A 89 -3.85 40.97 -5.12
N SER A 90 -3.53 41.93 -6.00
CA SER A 90 -4.05 41.95 -7.37
C SER A 90 -3.63 40.75 -8.21
N GLU A 91 -2.41 40.25 -8.03
CA GLU A 91 -1.95 39.04 -8.73
C GLU A 91 -2.69 37.81 -8.21
N ILE A 92 -2.88 37.70 -6.90
CA ILE A 92 -3.64 36.61 -6.28
C ILE A 92 -5.07 36.58 -6.81
N THR A 93 -5.76 37.73 -6.82
CA THR A 93 -7.13 37.82 -7.34
C THR A 93 -7.21 37.46 -8.83
N ASN A 94 -6.30 37.97 -9.67
CA ASN A 94 -6.29 37.65 -11.10
C ASN A 94 -6.03 36.15 -11.36
N LEU A 95 -5.13 35.54 -10.60
CA LEU A 95 -4.87 34.10 -10.68
C LEU A 95 -6.06 33.29 -10.19
N GLY A 96 -6.71 33.71 -9.11
CA GLY A 96 -7.91 33.09 -8.58
C GLY A 96 -9.10 33.14 -9.55
N GLU A 97 -9.33 34.29 -10.19
CA GLU A 97 -10.32 34.42 -11.26
C GLU A 97 -10.03 33.47 -12.43
N THR A 98 -8.76 33.35 -12.82
CA THR A 98 -8.33 32.39 -13.85
C THR A 98 -8.59 30.95 -13.42
N PHE A 99 -8.25 30.61 -12.18
CA PHE A 99 -8.45 29.27 -11.61
C PHE A 99 -9.95 28.88 -11.58
N ARG A 100 -10.82 29.76 -11.08
CA ARG A 100 -12.26 29.51 -10.99
C ARG A 100 -12.94 29.55 -12.36
N GLY A 101 -12.59 30.53 -13.19
CA GLY A 101 -13.37 30.91 -14.37
C GLY A 101 -12.88 30.38 -15.72
N SER A 102 -11.62 29.94 -15.84
CA SER A 102 -11.09 29.45 -17.13
C SER A 102 -11.83 28.20 -17.60
N SER A 103 -12.04 28.04 -18.91
CA SER A 103 -12.47 26.76 -19.50
C SER A 103 -11.29 25.88 -19.92
N ASP A 104 -10.08 26.44 -19.97
CA ASP A 104 -8.84 25.72 -20.28
C ASP A 104 -8.28 25.07 -19.00
N PRO A 105 -8.23 23.73 -18.92
CA PRO A 105 -7.72 23.02 -17.75
C PRO A 105 -6.24 23.27 -17.49
N VAL A 106 -5.43 23.56 -18.52
CA VAL A 106 -4.01 23.87 -18.36
C VAL A 106 -3.85 25.25 -17.72
N ALA A 107 -4.63 26.23 -18.17
CA ALA A 107 -4.63 27.55 -17.58
C ALA A 107 -5.08 27.53 -16.11
N LYS A 108 -6.09 26.72 -15.76
CA LYS A 108 -6.50 26.52 -14.36
C LYS A 108 -5.35 25.98 -13.51
N ARG A 109 -4.72 24.89 -13.96
CA ARG A 109 -3.62 24.25 -13.21
C ARG A 109 -2.45 25.20 -13.05
N LEU A 110 -2.07 25.93 -14.11
CA LEU A 110 -0.96 26.89 -14.04
C LEU A 110 -1.28 28.07 -13.09
N ALA A 111 -2.52 28.58 -13.12
CA ALA A 111 -2.93 29.63 -12.19
C ALA A 111 -2.86 29.16 -10.74
N PHE A 112 -3.38 27.96 -10.46
CA PHE A 112 -3.30 27.33 -9.15
C PHE A 112 -1.85 27.08 -8.70
N SER A 113 -0.99 26.54 -9.57
CA SER A 113 0.42 26.32 -9.25
C SER A 113 1.15 27.63 -8.92
N LYS A 114 0.82 28.74 -9.59
CA LYS A 114 1.37 30.06 -9.25
C LYS A 114 0.86 30.58 -7.92
N LEU A 115 -0.41 30.36 -7.59
CA LEU A 115 -0.95 30.68 -6.26
C LEU A 115 -0.17 29.92 -5.18
N LEU A 116 0.07 28.62 -5.35
CA LEU A 116 0.86 27.82 -4.40
C LEU A 116 2.32 28.29 -4.32
N GLN A 117 2.94 28.62 -5.46
CA GLN A 117 4.31 29.13 -5.47
C GLN A 117 4.45 30.47 -4.72
N GLY A 118 3.39 31.28 -4.74
CA GLY A 118 3.35 32.57 -4.05
C GLY A 118 2.79 32.54 -2.63
N LEU A 119 2.48 31.36 -2.10
CA LEU A 119 1.84 31.20 -0.81
C LEU A 119 2.79 31.54 0.34
N THR A 120 2.37 32.41 1.23
CA THR A 120 3.04 32.77 2.48
C THR A 120 2.05 32.70 3.63
N ALA A 121 2.54 32.70 4.88
CA ALA A 121 1.66 32.74 6.05
C ALA A 121 0.75 33.98 6.05
N GLU A 122 1.24 35.11 5.55
CA GLU A 122 0.52 36.39 5.54
C GLU A 122 -0.59 36.46 4.48
N ASN A 123 -0.41 35.80 3.33
CA ASN A 123 -1.38 35.86 2.23
C ASN A 123 -2.26 34.60 2.11
N ALA A 124 -2.06 33.59 2.95
CA ALA A 124 -2.75 32.32 2.85
C ALA A 124 -4.28 32.44 2.93
N LEU A 125 -4.82 33.31 3.80
CA LEU A 125 -6.25 33.53 3.89
C LEU A 125 -6.84 34.15 2.62
N LEU A 126 -6.09 35.03 1.96
CA LEU A 126 -6.51 35.61 0.68
C LEU A 126 -6.57 34.52 -0.39
N ILE A 127 -5.52 33.69 -0.50
CA ILE A 127 -5.49 32.57 -1.45
C ILE A 127 -6.56 31.52 -1.12
N ARG A 128 -6.84 31.26 0.17
CA ARG A 128 -7.92 30.34 0.60
C ARG A 128 -9.30 30.80 0.11
N GLY A 129 -9.55 32.11 0.07
CA GLY A 129 -10.75 32.68 -0.54
C GLY A 129 -10.82 32.43 -2.04
N GLU A 130 -9.68 32.43 -2.75
CA GLU A 130 -9.66 32.17 -4.18
C GLU A 130 -9.98 30.70 -4.56
N ILE A 131 -9.83 29.78 -3.61
CA ILE A 131 -10.18 28.35 -3.79
C ILE A 131 -11.44 27.94 -3.03
N GLU A 132 -12.20 28.91 -2.53
CA GLU A 132 -13.45 28.63 -1.82
C GLU A 132 -14.44 27.87 -2.72
N GLY A 133 -15.11 26.86 -2.16
CA GLY A 133 -16.09 26.02 -2.87
C GLY A 133 -15.51 24.85 -3.67
N GLN A 134 -14.19 24.62 -3.66
CA GLN A 134 -13.65 23.34 -4.12
C GLN A 134 -14.12 22.20 -3.21
N ASP A 135 -14.38 21.01 -3.77
CA ASP A 135 -14.65 19.81 -2.97
C ASP A 135 -13.44 19.54 -2.08
N HIS A 136 -13.66 19.31 -0.79
CA HIS A 136 -12.57 19.10 0.16
C HIS A 136 -11.66 17.89 -0.18
N ARG A 137 -12.11 16.95 -1.02
CA ARG A 137 -11.34 15.80 -1.51
C ARG A 137 -10.66 16.07 -2.85
N SER A 138 -10.84 17.26 -3.42
CA SER A 138 -10.13 17.67 -4.64
C SER A 138 -8.63 17.79 -4.38
N ALA A 139 -7.83 17.56 -5.41
CA ALA A 139 -6.38 17.70 -5.32
C ALA A 139 -6.03 19.14 -4.96
N GLU A 140 -6.70 20.12 -5.54
CA GLU A 140 -6.46 21.55 -5.31
C GLU A 140 -6.68 21.94 -3.84
N PHE A 141 -7.74 21.43 -3.21
CA PHE A 141 -8.02 21.70 -1.81
C PHE A 141 -6.95 21.09 -0.89
N GLN A 142 -6.61 19.83 -1.11
CA GLN A 142 -5.63 19.10 -0.31
C GLN A 142 -4.22 19.69 -0.50
N GLU A 143 -3.82 19.99 -1.73
CA GLU A 143 -2.52 20.60 -2.08
C GLU A 143 -2.38 22.00 -1.49
N PHE A 144 -3.44 22.82 -1.50
CA PHE A 144 -3.40 24.13 -0.86
C PHE A 144 -3.20 24.02 0.65
N HIS A 145 -3.99 23.20 1.35
CA HIS A 145 -3.87 23.08 2.80
C HIS A 145 -2.52 22.48 3.20
N TYR A 146 -2.01 21.50 2.44
CA TYR A 146 -0.64 21.02 2.59
C TYR A 146 0.37 22.17 2.47
N ALA A 147 0.32 22.97 1.40
CA ALA A 147 1.23 24.09 1.24
C ALA A 147 1.07 25.16 2.34
N TRP A 148 -0.16 25.38 2.82
CA TRP A 148 -0.43 26.32 3.91
C TRP A 148 0.18 25.85 5.22
N GLY A 149 0.00 24.58 5.58
CA GLY A 149 0.65 23.98 6.75
C GLY A 149 2.17 24.06 6.67
N ALA A 150 2.75 23.87 5.49
CA ALA A 150 4.19 23.99 5.25
C ALA A 150 4.74 25.41 5.52
N VAL A 151 3.96 26.48 5.29
CA VAL A 151 4.40 27.88 5.49
C VAL A 151 3.95 28.52 6.79
N ALA A 152 2.81 28.09 7.35
CA ALA A 152 2.19 28.71 8.53
C ALA A 152 2.16 27.79 9.76
N GLY A 153 2.53 26.52 9.61
CA GLY A 153 2.58 25.56 10.71
C GLY A 153 1.25 25.43 11.45
N VAL A 154 1.29 25.59 12.77
CA VAL A 154 0.12 25.41 13.65
C VAL A 154 -1.04 26.34 13.29
N ASP A 155 -0.79 27.54 12.77
CA ASP A 155 -1.85 28.51 12.46
C ASP A 155 -2.81 27.98 11.37
N ALA A 156 -2.28 27.26 10.38
CA ALA A 156 -3.09 26.60 9.35
C ALA A 156 -3.98 25.48 9.94
N ILE A 157 -3.51 24.81 11.00
CA ILE A 157 -4.24 23.73 11.66
C ILE A 157 -5.38 24.32 12.49
N MET A 158 -5.07 25.37 13.26
CA MET A 158 -6.04 26.04 14.12
C MET A 158 -7.16 26.69 13.32
N PHE A 159 -6.89 27.12 12.08
CA PHE A 159 -7.94 27.57 11.16
C PHE A 159 -9.00 26.48 10.90
N GLY A 160 -8.57 25.23 10.68
CA GLY A 160 -9.47 24.11 10.40
C GLY A 160 -10.37 23.68 11.57
N ILE A 161 -10.18 24.24 12.77
CA ILE A 161 -11.07 23.98 13.90
C ILE A 161 -12.46 24.58 13.65
N ASP A 162 -12.54 25.71 12.96
CA ASP A 162 -13.80 26.42 12.74
C ASP A 162 -14.47 26.05 11.40
N THR A 163 -13.83 25.19 10.59
CA THR A 163 -14.34 24.74 9.29
C THR A 163 -15.10 23.42 9.39
N GLU A 164 -15.99 23.16 8.42
CA GLU A 164 -16.65 21.84 8.30
C GLU A 164 -15.79 20.88 7.47
N GLU A 165 -14.90 21.42 6.65
CA GLU A 165 -14.02 20.72 5.75
C GLU A 165 -12.78 20.10 6.45
N ASP A 166 -12.19 19.09 5.81
CA ASP A 166 -11.06 18.35 6.37
C ASP A 166 -9.71 19.01 6.03
N ASP A 167 -9.52 20.21 6.59
CA ASP A 167 -8.39 21.11 6.29
C ASP A 167 -7.18 20.78 7.17
N MET A 168 -7.45 20.32 8.38
CA MET A 168 -6.45 20.10 9.43
C MET A 168 -5.46 19.00 9.05
N LYS A 169 -5.95 17.88 8.48
CA LYS A 169 -5.08 16.76 8.12
C LYS A 169 -4.06 17.10 7.03
N PRO A 170 -4.46 17.61 5.84
CA PRO A 170 -3.48 17.98 4.81
C PRO A 170 -2.52 19.08 5.30
N ALA A 171 -3.01 20.06 6.07
CA ALA A 171 -2.13 21.08 6.64
C ALA A 171 -1.14 20.47 7.66
N LEU A 172 -1.54 19.50 8.47
CA LEU A 172 -0.62 18.79 9.36
C LEU A 172 0.45 18.02 8.59
N ALA A 173 0.08 17.38 7.48
CA ALA A 173 1.05 16.70 6.61
C ALA A 173 2.07 17.70 6.04
N GLY A 174 1.61 18.84 5.54
CA GLY A 174 2.51 19.88 5.04
C GLY A 174 3.44 20.45 6.11
N TRP A 175 2.92 20.71 7.30
CA TRP A 175 3.73 21.19 8.42
C TRP A 175 4.76 20.14 8.85
N ALA A 176 4.36 18.89 9.03
CA ALA A 176 5.25 17.79 9.40
C ALA A 176 6.33 17.52 8.35
N GLY A 177 6.03 17.70 7.07
CA GLY A 177 7.02 17.55 5.99
C GLY A 177 8.11 18.63 5.98
N VAL A 178 7.86 19.83 6.52
CA VAL A 178 8.84 20.93 6.56
C VAL A 178 9.47 21.12 7.94
N ASN A 179 8.69 20.97 9.00
CA ASN A 179 9.12 21.14 10.37
C ASN A 179 8.58 20.00 11.25
N PRO A 180 9.16 18.79 11.10
CA PRO A 180 8.67 17.58 11.75
C PRO A 180 8.74 17.65 13.28
N GLY A 181 9.80 18.26 13.82
CA GLY A 181 10.01 18.36 15.27
C GLY A 181 8.89 19.11 15.98
N ASP A 182 8.53 20.29 15.47
CA ASP A 182 7.46 21.10 16.06
C ASP A 182 6.08 20.45 15.86
N ALA A 183 5.83 19.85 14.70
CA ALA A 183 4.56 19.19 14.40
C ALA A 183 4.33 17.94 15.29
N MET A 184 5.38 17.12 15.51
CA MET A 184 5.33 15.99 16.44
C MET A 184 5.13 16.46 17.89
N ALA A 185 5.91 17.45 18.34
CA ALA A 185 5.79 17.98 19.70
C ALA A 185 4.38 18.55 19.96
N TRP A 186 3.77 19.18 18.96
CA TRP A 186 2.41 19.71 19.04
C TRP A 186 1.38 18.60 19.30
N ILE A 187 1.35 17.54 18.49
CA ILE A 187 0.34 16.48 18.66
C ILE A 187 0.54 15.64 19.92
N GLU A 188 1.79 15.43 20.35
CA GLU A 188 2.14 14.74 21.59
C GLU A 188 1.67 15.51 22.83
N GLY A 189 1.83 16.84 22.82
CA GLY A 189 1.40 17.74 23.90
C GLY A 189 -0.06 18.18 23.81
N LEU A 190 -0.77 17.87 22.73
CA LEU A 190 -2.12 18.37 22.50
C LEU A 190 -3.12 17.73 23.46
N ASP A 191 -3.73 18.54 24.32
CA ASP A 191 -4.83 18.15 25.21
C ASP A 191 -6.14 18.80 24.77
N MET A 192 -6.81 18.16 23.80
CA MET A 192 -8.05 18.68 23.22
C MET A 192 -9.22 18.70 24.22
N GLU A 193 -9.19 17.90 25.30
CA GLU A 193 -10.29 17.90 26.29
C GLU A 193 -10.30 19.17 27.14
N ASN A 194 -9.11 19.70 27.42
CA ASN A 194 -8.92 20.87 28.28
C ASN A 194 -8.65 22.16 27.50
N ASP A 195 -8.71 22.11 26.17
CA ASP A 195 -8.52 23.26 25.30
C ASP A 195 -9.86 23.67 24.66
N SER A 196 -10.45 24.75 25.16
CA SER A 196 -11.75 25.26 24.69
C SER A 196 -11.75 25.65 23.21
N ARG A 197 -10.58 25.81 22.58
CA ARG A 197 -10.49 26.03 21.13
C ARG A 197 -11.07 24.84 20.36
N PHE A 198 -11.00 23.62 20.89
CA PHE A 198 -11.54 22.41 20.22
C PHE A 198 -13.03 22.18 20.49
N ASP A 199 -13.71 23.07 21.23
CA ASP A 199 -15.15 22.96 21.49
C ASP A 199 -16.00 22.86 20.21
N PRO A 200 -15.73 23.57 19.11
CA PRO A 200 -16.48 23.40 17.86
C PRO A 200 -16.40 21.97 17.30
N LEU A 201 -15.24 21.32 17.42
CA LEU A 201 -15.03 19.94 16.97
C LEU A 201 -15.69 18.93 17.93
N LEU A 202 -15.51 19.10 19.24
CA LEU A 202 -15.87 18.10 20.24
C LEU A 202 -17.30 18.24 20.77
N LYS A 203 -17.81 19.46 20.93
CA LYS A 203 -19.14 19.74 21.51
C LYS A 203 -20.18 19.97 20.42
N ASP A 204 -19.85 20.80 19.44
CA ASP A 204 -20.81 21.18 18.40
C ASP A 204 -20.91 20.08 17.34
N ARG A 205 -19.77 19.65 16.78
CA ARG A 205 -19.70 18.56 15.80
C ARG A 205 -19.64 17.16 16.41
N LYS A 206 -19.44 17.04 17.72
CA LYS A 206 -19.46 15.77 18.47
C LYS A 206 -18.48 14.73 17.95
N LEU A 207 -17.32 15.16 17.48
CA LEU A 207 -16.26 14.24 17.08
C LEU A 207 -15.71 13.52 18.31
N GLU A 208 -15.47 12.22 18.19
CA GLU A 208 -14.81 11.46 19.24
C GLU A 208 -13.34 11.86 19.33
N ILE A 209 -12.87 12.15 20.54
CA ILE A 209 -11.50 12.64 20.75
C ILE A 209 -10.43 11.69 20.20
N ASN A 210 -10.60 10.39 20.41
CA ASN A 210 -9.65 9.38 19.91
C ASN A 210 -9.69 9.29 18.38
N GLY A 211 -10.88 9.42 17.79
CA GLY A 211 -11.05 9.48 16.34
C GLY A 211 -10.36 10.70 15.74
N LEU A 212 -10.57 11.87 16.33
CA LEU A 212 -9.91 13.11 15.93
C LEU A 212 -8.39 13.00 16.10
N ARG A 213 -7.90 12.48 17.22
CA ARG A 213 -6.45 12.28 17.43
C ARG A 213 -5.84 11.37 16.37
N HIS A 214 -6.45 10.22 16.08
CA HIS A 214 -5.97 9.32 15.03
C HIS A 214 -5.95 9.99 13.66
N HIS A 215 -6.94 10.84 13.38
CA HIS A 215 -7.01 11.60 12.14
C HIS A 215 -5.84 12.61 12.02
N LEU A 216 -5.57 13.38 13.07
CA LEU A 216 -4.46 14.32 13.12
C LEU A 216 -3.09 13.61 13.05
N VAL A 217 -2.93 12.50 13.79
CA VAL A 217 -1.74 11.64 13.73
C VAL A 217 -1.52 11.13 12.30
N SER A 218 -2.58 10.76 11.57
CA SER A 218 -2.45 10.33 10.18
C SER A 218 -1.86 11.42 9.28
N GLY A 219 -2.24 12.69 9.49
CA GLY A 219 -1.64 13.83 8.77
C GLY A 219 -0.15 13.98 9.07
N ILE A 220 0.24 13.94 10.34
CA ILE A 220 1.67 13.98 10.73
C ILE A 220 2.45 12.84 10.08
N VAL A 221 1.95 11.60 10.17
CA VAL A 221 2.62 10.42 9.61
C VAL A 221 2.77 10.53 8.09
N GLU A 222 1.78 11.09 7.40
CA GLU A 222 1.82 11.35 5.95
C GLU A 222 2.95 12.32 5.59
N GLY A 223 3.02 13.47 6.27
CA GLY A 223 4.09 14.45 6.06
C GLY A 223 5.50 13.95 6.40
N LEU A 224 5.62 13.19 7.50
CA LEU A 224 6.88 12.54 7.86
C LEU A 224 7.29 11.50 6.81
N ALA A 225 6.36 10.65 6.38
CA ALA A 225 6.66 9.58 5.44
C ALA A 225 7.13 10.11 4.08
N ASP A 226 6.60 11.25 3.63
CA ASP A 226 7.00 11.89 2.38
C ASP A 226 8.50 12.24 2.33
N THR A 227 9.11 12.50 3.49
CA THR A 227 10.47 13.03 3.64
C THR A 227 11.44 12.05 4.30
N ASP A 228 11.04 11.41 5.39
CA ASP A 228 11.78 10.40 6.13
C ASP A 228 10.85 9.29 6.66
N PRO A 229 10.65 8.21 5.89
CA PRO A 229 9.85 7.06 6.31
C PRO A 229 10.33 6.40 7.61
N ARG A 230 11.62 6.49 7.95
CA ARG A 230 12.13 5.93 9.21
C ARG A 230 11.65 6.76 10.38
N GLN A 231 11.77 8.09 10.30
CA GLN A 231 11.24 8.98 11.33
C GLN A 231 9.72 8.82 11.50
N ALA A 232 8.99 8.68 10.39
CA ALA A 232 7.56 8.40 10.41
C ALA A 232 7.24 7.09 11.16
N ALA A 233 8.02 6.03 10.91
CA ALA A 233 7.85 4.73 11.56
C ALA A 233 8.13 4.79 13.07
N GLU A 234 9.22 5.45 13.47
CA GLU A 234 9.57 5.68 14.88
C GLU A 234 8.51 6.53 15.61
N PHE A 235 7.94 7.52 14.93
CA PHE A 235 6.84 8.31 15.46
C PHE A 235 5.58 7.47 15.69
N VAL A 236 5.20 6.63 14.71
CA VAL A 236 4.05 5.71 14.87
C VAL A 236 4.26 4.76 16.05
N GLU A 237 5.46 4.18 16.20
CA GLU A 237 5.77 3.28 17.31
C GLU A 237 5.57 3.98 18.66
N ARG A 238 6.17 5.17 18.82
CA ARG A 238 6.08 5.96 20.05
C ARG A 238 4.65 6.31 20.43
N MET A 239 3.85 6.74 19.45
CA MET A 239 2.44 7.11 19.66
C MET A 239 1.57 5.89 19.98
N VAL A 240 1.89 4.72 19.42
CA VAL A 240 1.21 3.47 19.78
C VAL A 240 1.55 3.05 21.20
N SER A 241 2.83 3.13 21.58
CA SER A 241 3.32 2.79 22.92
C SER A 241 2.77 3.72 24.01
N SER A 242 2.47 4.99 23.69
CA SER A 242 1.78 5.92 24.59
C SER A 242 0.25 5.77 24.60
N GLY A 243 -0.33 4.90 23.75
CA GLY A 243 -1.78 4.73 23.61
C GLY A 243 -2.49 5.85 22.84
N GLN A 244 -1.73 6.74 22.20
CA GLN A 244 -2.24 7.89 21.44
C GLN A 244 -2.48 7.60 19.95
N ALA A 245 -2.03 6.44 19.46
CA ALA A 245 -2.26 5.98 18.09
C ALA A 245 -2.56 4.49 18.01
N HIS A 246 -3.20 4.08 16.92
CA HIS A 246 -3.41 2.68 16.57
C HIS A 246 -2.24 2.13 15.72
N PRO A 247 -1.78 0.87 15.90
CA PRO A 247 -0.73 0.25 15.06
C PRO A 247 -1.00 0.31 13.55
N GLY A 248 -2.28 0.45 13.20
CA GLY A 248 -2.74 0.64 11.83
C GLY A 248 -2.01 1.76 11.10
N HIS A 249 -1.65 2.88 11.74
CA HIS A 249 -1.01 4.04 11.09
C HIS A 249 0.28 3.69 10.32
N MET A 250 0.95 2.59 10.66
CA MET A 250 2.12 2.10 9.94
C MET A 250 1.84 1.81 8.43
N HIS A 251 0.57 1.62 8.06
CA HIS A 251 0.17 1.49 6.65
C HIS A 251 0.48 2.73 5.82
N ILE A 252 0.45 3.93 6.41
CA ILE A 252 0.74 5.19 5.71
C ILE A 252 2.22 5.19 5.29
N VAL A 253 3.11 4.91 6.25
CA VAL A 253 4.56 4.78 6.02
C VAL A 253 4.84 3.71 4.96
N THR A 254 4.24 2.53 5.14
CA THR A 254 4.43 1.42 4.18
C THR A 254 3.96 1.84 2.79
N GLY A 255 2.81 2.51 2.67
CA GLY A 255 2.25 2.94 1.39
C GLY A 255 3.12 3.96 0.65
N GLU A 256 3.72 4.91 1.35
CA GLU A 256 4.67 5.88 0.76
C GLU A 256 5.92 5.17 0.23
N VAL A 257 6.52 4.30 1.05
CA VAL A 257 7.74 3.58 0.65
C VAL A 257 7.49 2.69 -0.56
N LEU A 258 6.36 1.96 -0.59
CA LEU A 258 6.02 1.10 -1.73
C LEU A 258 5.79 1.86 -3.02
N ARG A 259 5.35 3.12 -2.95
CA ARG A 259 5.17 3.96 -4.15
C ARG A 259 6.50 4.46 -4.72
N ALA A 260 7.52 4.63 -3.88
CA ALA A 260 8.82 5.16 -4.28
C ALA A 260 9.84 4.07 -4.63
N ALA A 261 9.79 2.91 -3.96
CA ALA A 261 10.81 1.87 -4.09
C ALA A 261 10.66 1.04 -5.38
N GLU A 262 11.80 0.65 -5.97
CA GLU A 262 11.82 -0.16 -7.19
C GLU A 262 11.84 -1.67 -6.91
N ASN A 263 12.24 -2.07 -5.70
CA ASN A 263 12.43 -3.48 -5.33
C ASN A 263 12.18 -3.71 -3.83
N PRO A 264 11.93 -4.95 -3.38
CA PRO A 264 11.60 -5.23 -1.98
C PRO A 264 12.74 -4.97 -1.00
N LEU A 265 14.00 -5.03 -1.45
CA LEU A 265 15.14 -4.70 -0.60
C LEU A 265 15.12 -3.21 -0.23
N GLU A 266 15.04 -2.34 -1.23
CA GLU A 266 14.89 -0.88 -1.03
C GLU A 266 13.65 -0.57 -0.18
N ALA A 267 12.52 -1.20 -0.48
CA ALA A 267 11.28 -0.96 0.26
C ALA A 267 11.30 -1.44 1.72
N SER A 268 12.29 -2.24 2.12
CA SER A 268 12.39 -2.79 3.47
C SER A 268 13.37 -2.05 4.38
N THR A 269 14.22 -1.15 3.85
CA THR A 269 15.31 -0.51 4.62
C THR A 269 14.83 0.37 5.77
N TRP A 270 13.64 0.94 5.67
CA TRP A 270 13.05 1.73 6.76
C TRP A 270 12.62 0.84 7.94
N ALA A 271 12.21 -0.40 7.66
CA ALA A 271 11.74 -1.36 8.65
C ALA A 271 12.88 -1.95 9.50
N ASP A 272 14.15 -1.75 9.11
CA ASP A 272 15.32 -2.10 9.93
C ASP A 272 15.39 -1.28 11.23
N GLY A 273 14.76 -0.10 11.27
CA GLY A 273 14.66 0.71 12.49
C GLY A 273 13.55 0.26 13.44
N LEU A 274 12.66 -0.63 13.01
CA LEU A 274 11.57 -1.11 13.84
C LEU A 274 12.04 -2.26 14.76
N PRO A 275 11.58 -2.29 16.02
CA PRO A 275 11.75 -3.46 16.86
C PRO A 275 11.16 -4.71 16.20
N GLU A 276 11.82 -5.85 16.43
CA GLU A 276 11.25 -7.14 16.04
C GLU A 276 9.86 -7.32 16.67
N GLY A 277 8.91 -7.77 15.87
CA GLY A 277 7.55 -8.00 16.32
C GLY A 277 6.51 -7.74 15.25
N ARG A 278 5.24 -7.76 15.67
CA ARG A 278 4.09 -7.74 14.76
C ARG A 278 4.11 -6.57 13.77
N MET A 279 4.44 -5.36 14.23
CA MET A 279 4.40 -4.17 13.39
C MET A 279 5.41 -4.24 12.24
N ARG A 280 6.66 -4.65 12.53
CA ARG A 280 7.70 -4.88 11.52
C ARG A 280 7.30 -5.99 10.55
N ASN A 281 6.83 -7.12 11.08
CA ASN A 281 6.52 -8.29 10.26
C ASN A 281 5.32 -8.03 9.34
N GLU A 282 4.31 -7.29 9.79
CA GLU A 282 3.17 -6.86 8.96
C GLU A 282 3.61 -5.91 7.84
N ALA A 283 4.52 -4.98 8.14
CA ALA A 283 5.09 -4.08 7.14
C ALA A 283 5.87 -4.86 6.06
N LEU A 284 6.74 -5.80 6.47
CA LEU A 284 7.48 -6.67 5.54
C LEU A 284 6.54 -7.57 4.74
N GLY A 285 5.47 -8.08 5.34
CA GLY A 285 4.44 -8.82 4.61
C GLY A 285 3.78 -8.01 3.49
N ARG A 286 3.55 -6.71 3.69
CA ARG A 286 3.05 -5.81 2.64
C ARG A 286 4.08 -5.54 1.54
N VAL A 287 5.37 -5.47 1.90
CA VAL A 287 6.46 -5.41 0.92
C VAL A 287 6.45 -6.66 0.05
N ALA A 288 6.32 -7.84 0.66
CA ALA A 288 6.22 -9.10 -0.06
C ALA A 288 5.05 -9.12 -1.04
N ASP A 289 3.85 -8.75 -0.59
CA ASP A 289 2.64 -8.68 -1.42
C ASP A 289 2.81 -7.75 -2.63
N HIS A 290 3.34 -6.54 -2.41
CA HIS A 290 3.51 -5.54 -3.45
C HIS A 290 4.49 -5.97 -4.56
N PHE A 291 5.64 -6.53 -4.18
CA PHE A 291 6.68 -6.87 -5.14
C PHE A 291 6.50 -8.27 -5.75
N ALA A 292 5.95 -9.24 -5.01
CA ALA A 292 5.71 -10.57 -5.55
C ALA A 292 4.70 -10.57 -6.70
N GLY A 293 3.77 -9.59 -6.74
CA GLY A 293 2.87 -9.40 -7.88
C GLY A 293 3.58 -9.02 -9.20
N ARG A 294 4.80 -8.46 -9.14
CA ARG A 294 5.57 -8.01 -10.32
C ARG A 294 6.79 -8.88 -10.60
N ASP A 295 7.58 -9.13 -9.56
CA ASP A 295 8.79 -9.94 -9.59
C ASP A 295 8.76 -10.97 -8.45
N PRO A 296 8.03 -12.08 -8.63
CA PRO A 296 7.91 -13.10 -7.60
C PRO A 296 9.24 -13.81 -7.30
N ALA A 297 10.10 -13.99 -8.30
CA ALA A 297 11.39 -14.67 -8.11
C ALA A 297 12.39 -13.80 -7.33
N GLY A 298 12.50 -12.52 -7.67
CA GLY A 298 13.32 -11.58 -6.88
C GLY A 298 12.78 -11.38 -5.47
N THR A 299 11.45 -11.34 -5.31
CA THR A 299 10.83 -11.23 -3.97
C THR A 299 11.04 -12.51 -3.15
N ALA A 300 11.00 -13.69 -3.77
CA ALA A 300 11.33 -14.95 -3.13
C ALA A 300 12.77 -14.98 -2.62
N GLN A 301 13.74 -14.54 -3.43
CA GLN A 301 15.13 -14.42 -3.01
C GLN A 301 15.30 -13.46 -1.81
N TRP A 302 14.57 -12.34 -1.80
CA TRP A 302 14.54 -11.43 -0.67
C TRP A 302 13.91 -12.09 0.58
N ALA A 303 12.80 -12.82 0.41
CA ALA A 303 12.09 -13.49 1.49
C ALA A 303 12.93 -14.58 2.19
N GLU A 304 13.80 -15.27 1.46
CA GLU A 304 14.71 -16.28 2.01
C GLU A 304 15.62 -15.73 3.11
N GLY A 305 15.92 -14.42 3.10
CA GLY A 305 16.64 -13.74 4.17
C GLY A 305 15.95 -13.75 5.54
N PHE A 306 14.65 -14.08 5.58
CA PHE A 306 13.82 -14.10 6.79
C PHE A 306 13.35 -15.51 7.16
N VAL A 307 13.83 -16.56 6.48
CA VAL A 307 13.23 -17.91 6.60
C VAL A 307 13.31 -18.53 7.99
N SER A 308 14.29 -18.11 8.80
CA SER A 308 14.43 -18.53 10.19
C SER A 308 13.98 -17.47 11.20
N GLU A 309 13.47 -16.33 10.75
CA GLU A 309 12.94 -15.27 11.63
C GLU A 309 11.49 -15.62 12.03
N PRO A 310 11.15 -15.63 13.34
CA PRO A 310 9.78 -15.89 13.79
C PRO A 310 8.79 -14.81 13.36
N GLY A 311 7.54 -15.19 13.08
CA GLY A 311 6.47 -14.25 12.77
C GLY A 311 6.50 -13.74 11.32
N MET A 312 7.31 -14.34 10.44
CA MET A 312 7.48 -13.94 9.04
C MET A 312 6.54 -14.68 8.09
N GLU A 313 5.57 -15.41 8.63
CA GLU A 313 4.68 -16.28 7.86
C GLU A 313 3.95 -15.49 6.77
N ARG A 314 3.57 -14.24 7.06
CA ARG A 314 2.93 -13.35 6.07
C ARG A 314 3.81 -13.11 4.84
N VAL A 315 5.11 -12.93 4.99
CA VAL A 315 6.04 -12.74 3.85
C VAL A 315 5.99 -13.95 2.93
N PHE A 316 6.12 -15.16 3.49
CA PHE A 316 6.13 -16.41 2.71
C PHE A 316 4.77 -16.72 2.08
N TRP A 317 3.67 -16.42 2.79
CA TRP A 317 2.32 -16.52 2.25
C TRP A 317 2.16 -15.65 1.00
N GLU A 318 2.52 -14.37 1.09
CA GLU A 318 2.30 -13.41 0.01
C GLU A 318 3.19 -13.71 -1.20
N VAL A 319 4.45 -14.14 -1.00
CA VAL A 319 5.30 -14.62 -2.11
C VAL A 319 4.68 -15.83 -2.77
N GLY A 320 4.31 -16.86 -2.01
CA GLY A 320 3.77 -18.10 -2.55
C GLY A 320 2.45 -17.88 -3.31
N ALA A 321 1.54 -17.09 -2.74
CA ALA A 321 0.23 -16.80 -3.33
C ALA A 321 0.31 -15.94 -4.59
N ASN A 322 1.11 -14.86 -4.57
CA ASN A 322 1.27 -13.99 -5.73
C ASN A 322 2.02 -14.71 -6.86
N TRP A 323 3.09 -15.46 -6.55
CA TRP A 323 3.81 -16.24 -7.55
C TRP A 323 2.89 -17.27 -8.20
N ALA A 324 2.14 -18.04 -7.41
CA ALA A 324 1.25 -19.07 -7.95
C ALA A 324 0.09 -18.52 -8.79
N GLY A 325 -0.29 -17.26 -8.59
CA GLY A 325 -1.25 -16.58 -9.46
C GLY A 325 -0.79 -16.52 -10.92
N ARG A 326 0.53 -16.45 -11.14
CA ARG A 326 1.18 -16.44 -12.47
C ARG A 326 1.73 -17.81 -12.85
N ASP A 327 2.53 -18.41 -11.99
CA ASP A 327 3.27 -19.65 -12.22
C ASP A 327 3.24 -20.53 -10.94
N PRO A 328 2.22 -21.40 -10.81
CA PRO A 328 2.05 -22.24 -9.63
C PRO A 328 3.17 -23.26 -9.48
N GLU A 329 3.66 -23.85 -10.57
CA GLU A 329 4.72 -24.86 -10.53
C GLU A 329 6.03 -24.28 -9.99
N ALA A 330 6.39 -23.07 -10.43
CA ALA A 330 7.55 -22.36 -9.90
C ALA A 330 7.38 -21.99 -8.41
N ALA A 331 6.18 -21.51 -8.02
CA ALA A 331 5.89 -21.17 -6.63
C ALA A 331 5.98 -22.40 -5.70
N LEU A 332 5.46 -23.54 -6.12
CA LEU A 332 5.53 -24.82 -5.40
C LEU A 332 6.96 -25.34 -5.30
N THR A 333 7.73 -25.20 -6.38
CA THR A 333 9.15 -25.56 -6.41
C THR A 333 9.94 -24.71 -5.41
N TRP A 334 9.72 -23.39 -5.42
CA TRP A 334 10.33 -22.49 -4.43
C TRP A 334 9.95 -22.88 -3.00
N ALA A 335 8.67 -23.01 -2.70
CA ALA A 335 8.20 -23.40 -1.36
C ALA A 335 8.78 -24.76 -0.93
N SER A 336 8.92 -25.71 -1.86
CA SER A 336 9.51 -27.02 -1.58
C SER A 336 11.00 -26.95 -1.26
N ASN A 337 11.73 -25.96 -1.80
CA ASN A 337 13.16 -25.80 -1.63
C ASN A 337 13.55 -24.99 -0.38
N LEU A 338 12.59 -24.33 0.28
CA LEU A 338 12.86 -23.66 1.55
C LEU A 338 13.30 -24.66 2.63
N PRO A 339 14.16 -24.26 3.58
CA PRO A 339 14.50 -25.05 4.76
C PRO A 339 13.26 -25.57 5.51
N GLU A 340 13.37 -26.74 6.12
CA GLU A 340 12.29 -27.29 6.95
C GLU A 340 11.89 -26.32 8.07
N GLY A 341 10.58 -26.05 8.17
CA GLY A 341 10.04 -25.11 9.14
C GLY A 341 8.64 -24.62 8.78
N GLU A 342 8.11 -23.72 9.60
CA GLU A 342 6.77 -23.13 9.44
C GLU A 342 6.66 -22.30 8.15
N ASN A 343 7.64 -21.43 7.87
CA ASN A 343 7.67 -20.60 6.68
C ASN A 343 7.61 -21.40 5.36
N ARG A 344 8.21 -22.59 5.32
CA ARG A 344 8.11 -23.55 4.20
C ARG A 344 6.67 -24.01 3.97
N GLN A 345 5.99 -24.41 5.05
CA GLN A 345 4.60 -24.84 4.99
C GLN A 345 3.67 -23.68 4.61
N VAL A 346 3.92 -22.48 5.12
CA VAL A 346 3.11 -21.30 4.83
C VAL A 346 3.25 -20.86 3.37
N GLY A 347 4.47 -20.88 2.81
CA GLY A 347 4.68 -20.65 1.38
C GLY A 347 3.91 -21.64 0.52
N MET A 348 3.99 -22.94 0.85
CA MET A 348 3.22 -23.99 0.17
C MET A 348 1.71 -23.77 0.26
N ARG A 349 1.21 -23.45 1.46
CA ARG A 349 -0.22 -23.15 1.71
C ARG A 349 -0.69 -21.98 0.85
N GLY A 350 0.09 -20.89 0.79
CA GLY A 350 -0.21 -19.72 -0.04
C GLY A 350 -0.24 -20.04 -1.54
N SER A 351 0.74 -20.82 -2.01
CA SER A 351 0.82 -21.25 -3.40
C SER A 351 -0.39 -22.09 -3.84
N LEU A 352 -0.77 -23.11 -3.06
CA LEU A 352 -1.94 -23.92 -3.41
C LEU A 352 -3.25 -23.15 -3.29
N ASN A 353 -3.35 -22.23 -2.34
CA ASN A 353 -4.54 -21.40 -2.20
C ASN A 353 -4.79 -20.55 -3.46
N SER A 354 -3.75 -19.90 -3.97
CA SER A 354 -3.85 -19.07 -5.18
C SER A 354 -3.98 -19.91 -6.46
N TRP A 355 -3.31 -21.07 -6.55
CA TRP A 355 -3.49 -21.98 -7.67
C TRP A 355 -4.92 -22.52 -7.73
N ALA A 356 -5.46 -23.00 -6.61
CA ALA A 356 -6.84 -23.47 -6.52
C ALA A 356 -7.85 -22.40 -6.93
N ARG A 357 -7.56 -21.11 -6.64
CA ARG A 357 -8.38 -19.98 -7.10
C ARG A 357 -8.42 -19.80 -8.61
N ARG A 358 -7.36 -20.20 -9.30
CA ARG A 358 -7.25 -20.07 -10.75
C ARG A 358 -7.73 -21.32 -11.46
N ASP A 359 -7.34 -22.49 -10.95
CA ASP A 359 -7.62 -23.81 -11.51
C ASP A 359 -7.71 -24.85 -10.38
N PRO A 360 -8.88 -25.02 -9.77
CA PRO A 360 -9.07 -25.95 -8.66
C PRO A 360 -8.92 -27.41 -9.13
N THR A 361 -9.23 -27.72 -10.40
CA THR A 361 -9.05 -29.08 -10.92
C THR A 361 -7.57 -29.44 -11.00
N ALA A 362 -6.75 -28.62 -11.66
CA ALA A 362 -5.31 -28.90 -11.78
C ALA A 362 -4.60 -28.88 -10.41
N ALA A 363 -4.97 -27.96 -9.51
CA ALA A 363 -4.41 -27.94 -8.16
C ALA A 363 -4.80 -29.20 -7.36
N GLY A 364 -6.02 -29.70 -7.53
CA GLY A 364 -6.49 -30.94 -6.90
C GLY A 364 -5.79 -32.18 -7.44
N GLU A 365 -5.56 -32.26 -8.76
CA GLU A 365 -4.78 -33.33 -9.39
C GLU A 365 -3.35 -33.36 -8.85
N TYR A 366 -2.69 -32.20 -8.77
CA TYR A 366 -1.35 -32.09 -8.17
C TYR A 366 -1.30 -32.60 -6.72
N LEU A 367 -2.32 -32.29 -5.91
CA LEU A 367 -2.41 -32.78 -4.52
C LEU A 367 -2.56 -34.30 -4.40
N GLN A 368 -3.16 -34.96 -5.40
CA GLN A 368 -3.30 -36.41 -5.40
C GLN A 368 -1.95 -37.11 -5.56
N ASP A 369 -1.04 -36.49 -6.31
CA ASP A 369 0.31 -37.01 -6.57
C ASP A 369 1.29 -36.70 -5.42
N MET A 370 0.93 -35.82 -4.49
CA MET A 370 1.76 -35.53 -3.33
C MET A 370 1.73 -36.67 -2.31
N PRO A 371 2.88 -37.19 -1.86
CA PRO A 371 2.94 -38.18 -0.78
C PRO A 371 2.58 -37.55 0.57
N ALA A 372 2.02 -38.37 1.47
CA ALA A 372 1.72 -37.96 2.84
C ALA A 372 2.95 -37.36 3.52
N SER A 373 2.85 -36.09 3.92
CA SER A 373 3.93 -35.30 4.51
C SER A 373 3.36 -34.01 5.12
N PRO A 374 4.09 -33.32 6.03
CA PRO A 374 3.69 -31.99 6.51
C PRO A 374 3.49 -30.99 5.37
N MET A 375 4.25 -31.15 4.28
CA MET A 375 4.10 -30.32 3.09
C MET A 375 2.77 -30.55 2.38
N ARG A 376 2.37 -31.82 2.20
CA ARG A 376 1.06 -32.16 1.64
C ARG A 376 -0.06 -31.64 2.53
N ASP A 377 0.06 -31.78 3.83
CA ASP A 377 -0.95 -31.29 4.78
C ASP A 377 -1.12 -29.76 4.68
N ALA A 378 -0.02 -29.01 4.56
CA ALA A 378 -0.04 -27.57 4.30
C ALA A 378 -0.65 -27.22 2.93
N ALA A 379 -0.33 -27.99 1.89
CA ALA A 379 -0.88 -27.82 0.54
C ALA A 379 -2.40 -28.06 0.52
N VAL A 380 -2.86 -29.13 1.18
CA VAL A 380 -4.28 -29.47 1.37
C VAL A 380 -5.00 -28.37 2.15
N ALA A 381 -4.36 -27.78 3.17
CA ALA A 381 -4.92 -26.64 3.90
C ALA A 381 -5.15 -25.43 2.97
N GLY A 382 -4.17 -25.09 2.13
CA GLY A 382 -4.27 -24.00 1.17
C GLY A 382 -5.39 -24.21 0.14
N TYR A 383 -5.47 -25.43 -0.39
CA TYR A 383 -6.50 -25.83 -1.35
C TYR A 383 -7.91 -25.81 -0.75
N SER A 384 -8.10 -26.44 0.41
CA SER A 384 -9.42 -26.58 1.07
C SER A 384 -10.01 -25.23 1.45
N THR A 385 -9.18 -24.31 1.92
CA THR A 385 -9.61 -22.95 2.31
C THR A 385 -10.03 -22.09 1.13
N HIS A 386 -9.64 -22.45 -0.10
CA HIS A 386 -10.17 -21.86 -1.31
C HIS A 386 -11.42 -22.60 -1.83
N VAL A 387 -11.32 -23.92 -2.03
CA VAL A 387 -12.33 -24.75 -2.71
C VAL A 387 -13.66 -24.78 -1.99
N VAL A 388 -13.70 -24.46 -0.70
CA VAL A 388 -14.95 -24.28 0.05
C VAL A 388 -15.92 -23.30 -0.63
N TRP A 389 -15.40 -22.29 -1.33
CA TRP A 389 -16.22 -21.32 -2.08
C TRP A 389 -16.85 -21.90 -3.35
N GLU A 390 -16.44 -23.08 -3.78
CA GLU A 390 -17.01 -23.82 -4.92
C GLU A 390 -17.77 -25.06 -4.45
N ASP A 391 -17.11 -25.95 -3.69
CA ASP A 391 -17.66 -27.19 -3.14
C ASP A 391 -17.21 -27.37 -1.66
N PRO A 392 -18.07 -27.02 -0.69
CA PRO A 392 -17.74 -27.16 0.72
C PRO A 392 -17.55 -28.61 1.18
N THR A 393 -18.27 -29.55 0.59
CA THR A 393 -18.18 -30.97 0.97
C THR A 393 -16.87 -31.57 0.50
N ALA A 394 -16.45 -31.24 -0.73
CA ALA A 394 -15.15 -31.64 -1.25
C ALA A 394 -14.02 -30.99 -0.43
N ALA A 395 -14.12 -29.69 -0.13
CA ALA A 395 -13.14 -29.00 0.70
C ALA A 395 -12.98 -29.63 2.08
N MET A 396 -14.10 -30.06 2.70
CA MET A 396 -14.05 -30.76 3.99
C MET A 396 -13.42 -32.15 3.89
N SER A 397 -13.74 -32.91 2.83
CA SER A 397 -13.12 -34.21 2.58
C SER A 397 -11.60 -34.09 2.42
N TRP A 398 -11.13 -33.03 1.77
CA TRP A 398 -9.71 -32.71 1.68
C TRP A 398 -9.12 -32.36 3.05
N ALA A 399 -9.76 -31.49 3.82
CA ALA A 399 -9.34 -31.15 5.18
C ALA A 399 -9.22 -32.40 6.08
N GLU A 400 -10.17 -33.33 6.00
CA GLU A 400 -10.16 -34.60 6.74
C GLU A 400 -8.99 -35.52 6.34
N SER A 401 -8.42 -35.34 5.15
CA SER A 401 -7.26 -36.12 4.67
C SER A 401 -5.91 -35.68 5.25
N ILE A 402 -5.87 -34.58 6.02
CA ILE A 402 -4.67 -34.10 6.69
C ILE A 402 -4.25 -35.12 7.76
N ALA A 403 -2.99 -35.54 7.73
CA ALA A 403 -2.49 -36.59 8.63
C ALA A 403 -2.35 -36.08 10.06
N ALA A 404 -1.76 -34.89 10.24
CA ALA A 404 -1.55 -34.27 11.55
C ALA A 404 -2.89 -33.91 12.24
N PRO A 405 -3.25 -34.51 13.40
CA PRO A 405 -4.56 -34.31 14.02
C PRO A 405 -4.89 -32.86 14.37
N GLU A 406 -3.92 -32.12 14.90
CA GLU A 406 -4.09 -30.73 15.31
C GLU A 406 -4.36 -29.83 14.09
N GLN A 407 -3.54 -29.98 13.03
CA GLN A 407 -3.70 -29.23 11.79
C GLN A 407 -4.99 -29.61 11.06
N ARG A 408 -5.36 -30.89 11.05
CA ARG A 408 -6.63 -31.37 10.49
C ARG A 408 -7.81 -30.67 11.16
N GLN A 409 -7.84 -30.65 12.49
CA GLN A 409 -8.91 -29.98 13.23
C GLN A 409 -8.95 -28.48 12.94
N GLU A 410 -7.79 -27.80 12.90
CA GLU A 410 -7.70 -26.38 12.57
C GLU A 410 -8.29 -26.06 11.19
N VAL A 411 -7.87 -26.81 10.17
CA VAL A 411 -8.33 -26.60 8.78
C VAL A 411 -9.81 -26.95 8.64
N MET A 412 -10.29 -28.03 9.29
CA MET A 412 -11.73 -28.36 9.31
C MET A 412 -12.56 -27.21 9.91
N VAL A 413 -12.09 -26.60 11.01
CA VAL A 413 -12.76 -25.45 11.63
C VAL A 413 -12.75 -24.23 10.70
N GLU A 414 -11.64 -23.96 10.01
CA GLU A 414 -11.53 -22.86 9.06
C GLU A 414 -12.47 -23.04 7.86
N VAL A 415 -12.47 -24.24 7.25
CA VAL A 415 -13.37 -24.63 6.15
C VAL A 415 -14.83 -24.53 6.60
N ALA A 416 -15.19 -25.06 7.78
CA ALA A 416 -16.55 -24.99 8.30
C ALA A 416 -17.04 -23.54 8.50
N ARG A 417 -16.17 -22.64 8.98
CA ARG A 417 -16.48 -21.20 9.10
C ARG A 417 -16.69 -20.55 7.72
N SER A 418 -15.87 -20.90 6.73
CA SER A 418 -16.04 -20.44 5.35
C SER A 418 -17.33 -20.99 4.72
N TRP A 419 -17.64 -22.27 4.91
CA TRP A 419 -18.88 -22.90 4.46
C TRP A 419 -20.11 -22.19 5.01
N ARG A 420 -20.10 -21.87 6.32
CA ARG A 420 -21.15 -21.06 6.93
C ARG A 420 -21.30 -19.70 6.23
N ARG A 421 -20.19 -18.98 6.00
CA ARG A 421 -20.22 -17.67 5.32
C ARG A 421 -20.78 -17.75 3.90
N LYS A 422 -20.56 -18.86 3.19
CA LYS A 422 -21.10 -19.11 1.84
C LYS A 422 -22.61 -19.41 1.83
N GLY A 423 -23.19 -19.87 2.94
CA GLY A 423 -24.62 -20.18 3.05
C GLY A 423 -24.95 -21.37 3.95
N GLY A 424 -23.95 -22.18 4.31
CA GLY A 424 -24.08 -23.20 5.37
C GLY A 424 -25.02 -24.37 5.09
N GLN A 425 -25.51 -24.57 3.86
CA GLN A 425 -26.34 -25.74 3.53
C GLN A 425 -25.55 -27.04 3.78
N GLY A 426 -26.09 -27.92 4.61
CA GLY A 426 -25.45 -29.19 5.01
C GLY A 426 -24.44 -29.08 6.17
N LEU A 427 -24.08 -27.87 6.60
CA LEU A 427 -23.06 -27.67 7.64
C LEU A 427 -23.50 -28.23 9.01
N THR A 428 -24.75 -28.01 9.42
CA THR A 428 -25.26 -28.53 10.70
C THR A 428 -25.28 -30.05 10.75
N GLU A 429 -25.59 -30.68 9.61
CA GLU A 429 -25.57 -32.14 9.48
C GLU A 429 -24.13 -32.65 9.63
N TRP A 430 -23.18 -32.06 8.90
CA TRP A 430 -21.77 -32.38 9.04
C TRP A 430 -21.25 -32.16 10.47
N LEU A 431 -21.59 -31.04 11.11
CA LEU A 431 -21.17 -30.74 12.49
C LEU A 431 -21.63 -31.84 13.47
N SER A 432 -22.84 -32.36 13.29
CA SER A 432 -23.37 -33.41 14.17
C SER A 432 -22.61 -34.75 14.06
N GLY A 433 -22.00 -35.02 12.90
CA GLY A 433 -21.14 -36.19 12.65
C GLY A 433 -19.64 -35.95 12.81
N SER A 434 -19.20 -34.70 12.95
CA SER A 434 -17.78 -34.30 12.88
C SER A 434 -16.90 -34.78 14.04
N GLY A 435 -17.49 -35.15 15.18
CA GLY A 435 -16.75 -35.47 16.41
C GLY A 435 -16.10 -34.26 17.10
N LEU A 436 -16.32 -33.03 16.60
CA LEU A 436 -15.85 -31.80 17.25
C LEU A 436 -16.58 -31.56 18.58
N SER A 437 -15.88 -31.00 19.56
CA SER A 437 -16.50 -30.61 20.85
C SER A 437 -17.62 -29.59 20.66
N ALA A 438 -18.61 -29.60 21.57
CA ALA A 438 -19.75 -28.67 21.52
C ALA A 438 -19.30 -27.20 21.45
N ASP A 439 -18.27 -26.82 22.21
CA ASP A 439 -17.70 -25.46 22.20
C ASP A 439 -17.15 -25.06 20.83
N VAL A 440 -16.48 -26.00 20.15
CA VAL A 440 -15.94 -25.76 18.80
C VAL A 440 -17.07 -25.61 17.79
N GLN A 441 -18.08 -26.48 17.85
CA GLN A 441 -19.28 -26.40 17.00
C GLN A 441 -20.01 -25.06 17.19
N GLU A 442 -20.21 -24.63 18.44
CA GLU A 442 -20.80 -23.34 18.76
C GLU A 442 -19.95 -22.19 18.19
N SER A 443 -18.62 -22.26 18.33
CA SER A 443 -17.72 -21.23 17.77
C SER A 443 -17.84 -21.12 16.25
N ILE A 444 -17.98 -22.25 15.54
CA ILE A 444 -18.17 -22.31 14.10
C ILE A 444 -19.51 -21.69 13.71
N MET A 445 -20.55 -21.83 14.53
CA MET A 445 -21.88 -21.28 14.25
C MET A 445 -22.04 -19.82 14.68
N SER A 446 -21.20 -19.32 15.59
CA SER A 446 -21.29 -17.95 16.12
C SER A 446 -20.77 -16.90 15.14
N SER A 447 -21.58 -15.89 14.80
CA SER A 447 -21.15 -14.74 13.96
C SER A 447 -20.11 -13.84 14.63
N ARG A 448 -19.88 -14.02 15.94
CA ARG A 448 -18.90 -13.28 16.72
C ARG A 448 -17.54 -13.96 16.58
N ASP A 449 -16.71 -13.45 15.69
CA ASP A 449 -15.27 -13.72 15.77
C ASP A 449 -14.79 -13.33 17.17
N ARG A 450 -14.51 -14.32 18.02
CA ARG A 450 -13.75 -14.12 19.26
C ARG A 450 -12.31 -13.78 18.87
N ARG A 451 -12.08 -12.59 18.28
CA ARG A 451 -10.76 -11.99 18.26
C ARG A 451 -10.35 -11.85 19.73
N ARG A 452 -9.33 -12.62 20.10
CA ARG A 452 -8.76 -12.66 21.44
C ARG A 452 -8.42 -11.23 21.87
N ARG A 453 -8.82 -10.92 23.10
CA ARG A 453 -8.43 -9.74 23.88
C ARG A 453 -6.93 -9.66 24.02
#